data_AF-A0A1H4NQ87-F1
#
_entry.id   AF-A0A1H4NQ87-F1
#
_cell.length_a   1.000
_cell.length_b   1.000
_cell.length_c   1.000
_cell.angle_alpha   90.00
_cell.angle_beta   90.00
_cell.angle_gamma   90.00
#
_symmetry.space_group_name_H-M   'P 1'
#
loop_
_entity.id
_entity.type
_entity.pdbx_description
1 polymer ?
#
loop_
_entity_poly.entity_id
_entity_poly.type
_entity_poly.pdbx_seq_one_letter_code
_entity_poly.pdbx_strand_id
1 'polypeptide(L)'
;MTSQPNNPLRPRNGRPHPAMAGREEYVARMEEEVAQLRQAVASHASVDQAIGVLICLHQISPDTGFTVLRTASQLANTKLHTVADAVTTWARTHQPLPEPIKEALGEALRLHAGNQGTSID
;
A
#
# COMPACT_ATOMS: atom_id res chain seq x y z
N MET A 1 16.77 -20.22 -58.74
CA MET A 1 15.92 -19.05 -58.40
C MET A 1 14.55 -19.58 -57.98
N THR A 2 14.40 -19.99 -56.72
CA THR A 2 13.15 -20.56 -56.18
C THR A 2 12.35 -19.44 -55.52
N SER A 3 11.23 -19.06 -56.14
CA SER A 3 10.28 -18.09 -55.60
C SER A 3 9.65 -18.61 -54.30
N GLN A 4 9.81 -17.87 -53.21
CA GLN A 4 8.99 -18.00 -52.00
C GLN A 4 7.61 -17.39 -52.26
N PRO A 5 6.49 -18.10 -52.03
CA PRO A 5 5.18 -17.48 -52.09
C PRO A 5 4.92 -16.69 -50.80
N ASN A 6 4.79 -15.37 -51.02
CA ASN A 6 4.01 -14.38 -50.28
C ASN A 6 3.32 -14.87 -48.99
N ASN A 7 3.86 -14.46 -47.84
CA ASN A 7 3.24 -14.63 -46.53
C ASN A 7 2.09 -13.60 -46.38
N PRO A 8 0.84 -13.99 -46.14
CA PRO A 8 -0.23 -13.01 -45.94
C PRO A 8 0.05 -12.20 -44.67
N LEU A 9 -0.05 -10.88 -44.81
CA LEU A 9 0.04 -9.93 -43.70
C LEU A 9 -0.94 -10.37 -42.60
N ARG A 10 -0.40 -10.80 -41.45
CA ARG A 10 -1.20 -10.97 -40.23
C ARG A 10 -1.99 -9.66 -39.99
N PRO A 11 -3.29 -9.71 -39.69
CA PRO A 11 -3.95 -8.53 -39.15
C PRO A 11 -3.21 -8.17 -37.86
N ARG A 12 -2.62 -6.97 -37.82
CA ARG A 12 -2.21 -6.36 -36.56
C ARG A 12 -3.50 -6.22 -35.76
N ASN A 13 -3.68 -7.08 -34.75
CA ASN A 13 -4.70 -6.90 -33.73
C ASN A 13 -4.39 -5.58 -32.99
N GLY A 14 -4.75 -4.47 -33.61
CA GLY A 14 -4.90 -3.19 -32.95
C GLY A 14 -6.04 -3.37 -31.97
N ARG A 15 -5.77 -3.08 -30.69
CA ARG A 15 -6.81 -2.96 -29.66
C ARG A 15 -7.96 -2.13 -30.25
N PRO A 16 -9.23 -2.52 -30.07
CA PRO A 16 -10.35 -1.75 -30.59
C PRO A 16 -10.28 -0.33 -30.01
N HIS A 17 -10.05 0.67 -30.86
CA HIS A 17 -10.15 2.07 -30.49
C HIS A 17 -11.64 2.43 -30.51
N PRO A 18 -12.27 2.80 -29.38
CA PRO A 18 -13.70 3.11 -29.38
C PRO A 18 -13.98 4.36 -30.20
N ALA A 19 -15.07 4.33 -30.96
CA ALA A 19 -15.60 5.46 -31.70
C ALA A 19 -15.84 6.66 -30.76
N MET A 20 -15.72 7.89 -31.29
CA MET A 20 -15.65 9.15 -30.52
C MET A 20 -16.72 9.32 -29.43
N ALA A 21 -17.93 8.77 -29.61
CA ALA A 21 -18.99 8.79 -28.60
C ALA A 21 -18.67 7.97 -27.32
N GLY A 22 -17.91 6.88 -27.45
CA GLY A 22 -17.42 6.10 -26.30
C GLY A 22 -16.07 6.59 -25.77
N ARG A 23 -15.45 7.60 -26.40
CA ARG A 23 -14.17 8.14 -25.97
C ARG A 23 -14.33 9.00 -24.72
N GLU A 24 -15.39 9.79 -24.65
CA GLU A 24 -15.70 10.62 -23.48
C GLU A 24 -16.09 9.77 -22.27
N GLU A 25 -16.92 8.75 -22.45
CA GLU A 25 -17.27 7.78 -21.40
C GLU A 25 -16.06 6.97 -20.93
N TYR A 26 -15.18 6.57 -21.86
CA TYR A 26 -13.92 5.90 -21.53
C TYR A 26 -12.96 6.82 -20.76
N VAL A 27 -12.86 8.09 -21.16
CA VAL A 27 -12.04 9.08 -20.45
C VAL A 27 -12.59 9.33 -19.05
N ALA A 28 -13.90 9.56 -18.89
CA ALA A 28 -14.52 9.78 -17.59
C ALA A 28 -14.32 8.58 -16.63
N ARG A 29 -14.47 7.35 -17.13
CA ARG A 29 -14.21 6.14 -16.35
C ARG A 29 -12.74 6.02 -15.92
N MET A 30 -11.80 6.31 -16.82
CA MET A 30 -10.37 6.29 -16.52
C MET A 30 -9.99 7.40 -15.53
N GLU A 31 -10.60 8.58 -15.62
CA GLU A 31 -10.40 9.67 -14.66
C GLU A 31 -10.94 9.32 -13.26
N GLU A 32 -12.10 8.67 -13.19
CA GLU A 32 -12.66 8.17 -11.93
C GLU A 32 -11.77 7.07 -11.31
N GLU A 33 -11.27 6.14 -12.11
CA GLU A 33 -10.34 5.10 -11.66
C GLU A 33 -9.00 5.72 -11.18
N VAL A 34 -8.47 6.71 -11.91
CA VAL A 34 -7.30 7.49 -11.48
C VAL A 34 -7.58 8.26 -10.19
N ALA A 35 -8.77 8.82 -10.00
CA ALA A 35 -9.14 9.52 -8.77
C ALA A 35 -9.24 8.56 -7.58
N GLN A 36 -9.85 7.38 -7.75
CA GLN A 36 -9.94 6.35 -6.73
C GLN A 36 -8.56 5.79 -6.36
N LEU A 37 -7.70 5.54 -7.34
CA LEU A 37 -6.31 5.10 -7.11
C LEU A 37 -5.47 6.19 -6.44
N ARG A 38 -5.61 7.45 -6.85
CA ARG A 38 -4.95 8.59 -6.19
C ARG A 38 -5.43 8.77 -4.76
N GLN A 39 -6.73 8.59 -4.51
CA GLN A 39 -7.29 8.65 -3.16
C GLN A 39 -6.79 7.50 -2.29
N ALA A 40 -6.68 6.30 -2.85
CA ALA A 40 -6.06 5.17 -2.17
C ALA A 40 -4.58 5.48 -1.86
N VAL A 41 -3.78 5.88 -2.84
CA VAL A 41 -2.37 6.24 -2.63
C VAL A 41 -2.20 7.39 -1.62
N ALA A 42 -3.04 8.42 -1.68
CA ALA A 42 -3.00 9.53 -0.73
C ALA A 42 -3.40 9.09 0.70
N SER A 43 -4.32 8.14 0.82
CA SER A 43 -4.71 7.55 2.11
C SER A 43 -3.63 6.62 2.68
N HIS A 44 -2.77 6.07 1.82
CA HIS A 44 -1.65 5.22 2.21
C HIS A 44 -0.41 6.01 2.65
N ALA A 45 -0.27 7.29 2.27
CA ALA A 45 0.92 8.08 2.57
C ALA A 45 1.24 8.17 4.08
N SER A 46 0.23 8.32 4.95
CA SER A 46 0.48 8.35 6.41
C SER A 46 0.85 6.96 6.95
N VAL A 47 0.24 5.91 6.41
CA VAL A 47 0.55 4.52 6.75
C VAL A 47 1.98 4.18 6.34
N ASP A 48 2.40 4.53 5.13
CA ASP A 48 3.74 4.28 4.62
C ASP A 48 4.81 5.06 5.39
N GLN A 49 4.52 6.29 5.81
CA GLN A 49 5.41 7.06 6.70
C GLN A 49 5.56 6.39 8.07
N ALA A 50 4.46 5.94 8.66
CA ALA A 50 4.50 5.21 9.93
C ALA A 50 5.26 3.89 9.80
N ILE A 51 5.11 3.17 8.68
CA ILE A 51 5.91 1.97 8.39
C ILE A 51 7.40 2.33 8.34
N GLY A 52 7.77 3.40 7.65
CA GLY A 52 9.16 3.89 7.60
C GLY A 52 9.74 4.19 8.98
N VAL A 53 8.96 4.80 9.87
CA VAL A 53 9.34 5.02 11.28
C VAL A 53 9.61 3.68 11.98
N LEU A 54 8.70 2.71 11.85
CA LEU A 54 8.85 1.42 12.53
C LEU A 54 10.04 0.61 12.00
N ILE A 55 10.33 0.66 10.70
CA ILE A 55 11.53 0.06 10.10
C ILE A 55 12.78 0.63 10.76
N CYS A 56 12.90 1.96 10.83
CA CYS A 56 14.08 2.62 11.39
C CYS A 56 14.30 2.32 12.88
N LEU A 57 13.22 2.28 13.67
CA LEU A 57 13.29 2.14 15.12
C LEU A 57 13.37 0.69 15.60
N HIS A 58 12.72 -0.23 14.88
CA HIS A 58 12.59 -1.62 15.30
C HIS A 58 13.30 -2.62 14.37
N GLN A 59 13.92 -2.14 13.29
CA GLN A 59 14.67 -2.96 12.33
C GLN A 59 13.84 -4.14 11.76
N ILE A 60 12.56 -3.86 11.49
CA ILE A 60 11.60 -4.83 10.93
C ILE A 60 11.42 -4.64 9.43
N SER A 61 10.93 -5.67 8.73
CA SER A 61 10.59 -5.56 7.30
C SER A 61 9.36 -4.67 7.08
N PRO A 62 9.17 -4.10 5.87
CA PRO A 62 7.98 -3.31 5.53
C PRO A 62 6.65 -4.06 5.77
N ASP A 63 6.59 -5.33 5.38
CA ASP A 63 5.40 -6.19 5.59
C ASP A 63 5.10 -6.39 7.08
N THR A 64 6.16 -6.55 7.89
CA THR A 64 6.03 -6.64 9.34
C THR A 64 5.57 -5.29 9.92
N GLY A 65 6.10 -4.17 9.42
CA GLY A 65 5.67 -2.83 9.82
C GLY A 65 4.18 -2.58 9.58
N PHE A 66 3.66 -2.96 8.42
CA PHE A 66 2.22 -2.88 8.14
C PHE A 66 1.40 -3.78 9.06
N THR A 67 1.86 -5.02 9.27
CA THR A 67 1.16 -5.98 10.14
C THR A 67 1.12 -5.49 11.59
N VAL A 68 2.22 -4.93 12.10
CA VAL A 68 2.29 -4.30 13.43
C VAL A 68 1.29 -3.15 13.56
N LEU A 69 1.22 -2.23 12.59
CA LEU A 69 0.25 -1.13 12.63
C LEU A 69 -1.20 -1.63 12.60
N ARG A 70 -1.48 -2.65 11.79
CA ARG A 70 -2.81 -3.29 11.71
C ARG A 70 -3.20 -3.94 13.04
N THR A 71 -2.30 -4.71 13.64
CA THR A 71 -2.55 -5.35 14.94
C THR A 71 -2.76 -4.29 16.02
N ALA A 72 -1.94 -3.24 16.06
CA ALA A 72 -2.11 -2.15 17.01
C ALA A 72 -3.45 -1.42 16.84
N SER A 73 -3.87 -1.17 15.59
CA SER A 73 -5.18 -0.60 15.26
C SER A 73 -6.35 -1.44 15.78
N GLN A 74 -6.27 -2.77 15.64
CA GLN A 74 -7.28 -3.68 16.15
C GLN A 74 -7.31 -3.72 17.68
N LEU A 75 -6.14 -3.81 18.33
CA LEU A 75 -6.03 -3.85 19.78
C LEU A 75 -6.48 -2.54 20.44
N ALA A 76 -6.17 -1.39 19.82
CA ALA A 76 -6.59 -0.08 20.30
C ALA A 76 -8.02 0.31 19.86
N ASN A 77 -8.72 -0.56 19.12
CA ASN A 77 -10.02 -0.28 18.48
C ASN A 77 -10.06 1.11 17.80
N THR A 78 -8.99 1.44 17.07
CA THR A 78 -8.76 2.75 16.47
C THR A 78 -8.47 2.57 14.99
N LYS A 79 -8.91 3.50 14.14
CA LYS A 79 -8.70 3.40 12.69
C LYS A 79 -7.19 3.41 12.37
N LEU A 80 -6.78 2.58 11.41
CA LEU A 80 -5.37 2.41 11.02
C LEU A 80 -4.67 3.73 10.69
N HIS A 81 -5.31 4.61 9.91
CA HIS A 81 -4.73 5.92 9.57
C HIS A 81 -4.50 6.79 10.82
N THR A 82 -5.40 6.74 11.81
CA THR A 82 -5.23 7.48 13.07
C THR A 82 -4.05 6.95 13.87
N VAL A 83 -3.85 5.63 13.89
CA VAL A 83 -2.66 5.02 14.50
C VAL A 83 -1.39 5.44 13.75
N ALA A 84 -1.41 5.41 12.42
CA ALA A 84 -0.27 5.82 11.60
C ALA A 84 0.09 7.31 11.79
N ASP A 85 -0.91 8.18 11.86
CA ASP A 85 -0.73 9.61 12.13
C ASP A 85 -0.14 9.84 13.54
N ALA A 86 -0.61 9.08 14.54
CA ALA A 86 -0.09 9.15 15.89
C ALA A 86 1.40 8.74 15.95
N VAL A 87 1.75 7.61 15.31
CA VAL A 87 3.14 7.13 15.20
C VAL A 87 4.03 8.15 14.50
N THR A 88 3.58 8.69 13.37
CA THR A 88 4.36 9.66 12.60
C THR A 88 4.52 10.98 13.35
N THR A 89 3.48 11.43 14.06
CA THR A 89 3.53 12.64 14.89
C THR A 89 4.49 12.44 16.06
N TRP A 90 4.38 11.31 16.77
CA TRP A 90 5.33 10.95 17.83
C TRP A 90 6.78 10.97 17.34
N ALA A 91 7.06 10.38 16.17
CA ALA A 91 8.41 10.37 15.60
C ALA A 91 8.93 11.78 15.24
N ARG A 92 8.08 12.69 14.79
CA ARG A 92 8.47 14.06 14.43
C ARG A 92 8.61 14.99 15.64
N THR A 93 7.67 14.93 16.57
CA THR A 93 7.54 15.93 17.65
C THR A 93 8.03 15.43 19.00
N HIS A 94 8.30 14.12 19.12
CA HIS A 94 8.64 13.44 20.38
C HIS A 94 7.53 13.54 21.44
N GLN A 95 6.31 13.93 21.03
CA GLN A 95 5.14 13.96 21.92
C GLN A 95 4.66 12.52 22.17
N PRO A 96 4.32 12.14 23.40
CA PRO A 96 3.91 10.78 23.72
C PRO A 96 2.69 10.34 22.89
N LEU A 97 2.72 9.07 22.48
CA LEU A 97 1.57 8.40 21.89
C LEU A 97 0.40 8.36 22.90
N PRO A 98 -0.86 8.46 22.44
CA PRO A 98 -2.02 8.16 23.27
C PRO A 98 -1.88 6.75 23.89
N GLU A 99 -2.18 6.62 25.18
CA GLU A 99 -1.90 5.38 25.93
C GLU A 99 -2.49 4.11 25.27
N PRO A 100 -3.75 4.10 24.78
CA PRO A 100 -4.30 2.93 24.10
C PRO A 100 -3.51 2.51 22.86
N ILE A 101 -2.97 3.48 22.11
CA ILE A 101 -2.18 3.22 20.90
C ILE A 101 -0.78 2.76 21.28
N LYS A 102 -0.18 3.36 22.31
CA LYS A 102 1.15 3.01 22.82
C LYS A 102 1.18 1.57 23.35
N GLU A 103 0.20 1.19 24.17
CA GLU A 103 0.07 -0.18 24.70
C GLU A 103 -0.14 -1.19 23.56
N ALA A 104 -1.08 -0.89 22.65
CA ALA A 104 -1.37 -1.74 21.50
C ALA A 104 -0.17 -1.90 20.56
N LEU A 105 0.60 -0.83 20.32
CA LEU A 105 1.81 -0.89 19.49
C LEU A 105 2.90 -1.72 20.17
N GLY A 106 3.09 -1.55 21.48
CA GLY A 106 4.03 -2.36 22.25
C GLY A 106 3.67 -3.85 22.26
N GLU A 107 2.39 -4.19 22.40
CA GLU A 107 1.89 -5.56 22.27
C GLU A 107 2.10 -6.10 20.86
N ALA A 108 1.72 -5.36 19.83
CA ALA A 108 1.88 -5.76 18.44
C ALA A 108 3.35 -6.06 18.10
N LEU A 109 4.29 -5.23 18.55
CA LEU A 109 5.73 -5.46 18.37
C LEU A 109 6.21 -6.72 19.10
N ARG A 110 5.74 -6.98 20.33
CA ARG A 110 6.06 -8.21 21.08
C ARG A 110 5.56 -9.47 20.37
N LEU A 111 4.32 -9.45 19.90
CA LEU A 111 3.72 -10.57 19.15
C LEU A 111 4.53 -10.88 17.88
N HIS A 112 5.02 -9.85 17.18
CA HIS A 112 5.81 -10.06 15.97
C HIS A 112 7.25 -10.49 16.28
N ALA A 113 7.88 -10.00 17.34
CA ALA A 113 9.19 -10.47 17.76
C ALA A 113 9.19 -11.97 18.09
N GLY A 114 8.11 -12.48 18.70
CA GLY A 114 7.93 -13.91 18.97
C GLY A 114 7.79 -14.78 17.70
N ASN A 115 7.29 -14.21 16.61
CA ASN A 115 7.08 -14.92 15.34
C ASN A 115 8.30 -14.90 14.40
N GLN A 116 9.28 -14.01 14.63
CA GLN A 116 10.51 -13.91 13.83
C GLN A 116 11.58 -14.94 14.26
N GLY A 117 11.42 -15.58 15.43
CA GLY A 117 12.37 -16.56 15.99
C GLY A 117 12.28 -17.97 15.39
N THR A 118 11.38 -18.21 14.42
CA THR A 118 11.09 -19.54 13.87
C THR A 118 11.54 -19.77 12.43
N SER A 119 12.28 -18.84 11.82
CA SER A 119 12.86 -19.02 10.48
C SER A 119 14.38 -19.10 10.54
N ILE A 120 14.88 -20.17 11.13
CA ILE A 120 16.23 -20.69 10.89
C ILE A 120 16.03 -22.19 10.64
N ASP A 121 16.02 -22.57 9.37
CA ASP A 121 16.57 -23.81 8.78
C ASP A 121 16.26 -23.86 7.27
#